data_AF-A0A8J3XIW9-F1
#
_entry.id   AF-A0A8J3XIW9-F1
#
_cell.length_a   1.000
_cell.length_b   1.000
_cell.length_c   1.000
_cell.angle_alpha   90.00
_cell.angle_beta   90.00
_cell.angle_gamma   90.00
#
_symmetry.space_group_name_H-M   'P 1'
#
loop_
_entity.id
_entity.type
_entity.pdbx_description
1 polymer ?
#
loop_
_entity_poly.entity_id
_entity_poly.type
_entity_poly.pdbx_seq_one_letter_code
_entity_poly.pdbx_strand_id
1 'polypeptide(L)'
;MLIAIHQHAERFFQAHHSGSWVPGYLEKRGFDIVTQRQWAAGYAPNEWLTLTNHLRNLGFGDTAIEASGLARRTTRKTLVDFFRDRAVFPIKDPDGTTIAFIGRNRDGDPKYLNSPHTPIYAKGQTLFGLHAITTHSTPVITEGPLDAMAVTLASQGRLTGLALCGTALTLDQVKALGAATDLSNSGVLIAFDNDRAGQEAAVRSYALFKDRCTADAIALPRGCDPASVLRDAGPATLSLVLREKVLPLADLVTDAAIAPWQQSLQYAEGRLGALRSAGKAIAAMPPHDVPRQVARVAAQLNFDHAMVTATTVDAVSAHLAIRDFPLSPTAGNTTARHSGRKPNERPPRGPIP
;
A
#
# COMPACT_ATOMS: atom_id res chain seq x y z
N MET A 1 21.56 15.87 -10.26
CA MET A 1 21.14 17.20 -9.73
C MET A 1 20.09 17.08 -8.62
N LEU A 2 18.87 16.57 -8.87
CA LEU A 2 17.80 16.51 -7.85
C LEU A 2 18.16 15.70 -6.59
N ILE A 3 18.90 14.60 -6.75
CA ILE A 3 19.41 13.79 -5.63
C ILE A 3 20.33 14.62 -4.72
N ALA A 4 21.25 15.40 -5.30
CA ALA A 4 22.15 16.24 -4.52
C ALA A 4 21.37 17.31 -3.72
N ILE A 5 20.34 17.91 -4.32
CA ILE A 5 19.45 18.86 -3.62
C ILE A 5 18.81 18.18 -2.39
N HIS A 6 18.29 16.95 -2.54
CA HIS A 6 17.67 16.23 -1.43
C HIS A 6 18.67 15.84 -0.33
N GLN A 7 19.89 15.43 -0.70
CA GLN A 7 20.97 15.16 0.27
C GLN A 7 21.35 16.42 1.07
N HIS A 8 21.44 17.58 0.42
CA HIS A 8 21.67 18.84 1.11
C HIS A 8 20.49 19.25 1.99
N ALA A 9 19.26 19.06 1.53
CA ALA A 9 18.05 19.34 2.32
C ALA A 9 17.93 18.43 3.55
N GLU A 10 18.26 17.14 3.44
CA GLU A 10 18.28 16.21 4.58
C GLU A 10 19.26 16.68 5.66
N ARG A 11 20.52 16.98 5.28
CA ARG A 11 21.52 17.52 6.21
C ARG A 11 21.07 18.85 6.82
N PHE A 12 20.46 19.72 6.02
CA PHE A 12 19.92 20.99 6.49
C PHE A 12 18.85 20.78 7.57
N PHE A 13 17.87 19.89 7.34
CA PHE A 13 16.83 19.62 8.32
C PHE A 13 17.38 18.95 9.59
N GLN A 14 18.33 18.02 9.45
CA GLN A 14 19.01 17.39 10.59
C GLN A 14 19.79 18.41 11.44
N ALA A 15 20.47 19.37 10.80
CA ALA A 15 21.21 20.43 11.49
C ALA A 15 20.28 21.33 12.34
N HIS A 16 19.01 21.47 11.95
CA HIS A 16 18.02 22.24 12.70
C HIS A 16 17.26 21.40 13.74
N HIS A 17 17.51 20.09 13.82
CA HIS A 17 16.75 19.18 14.68
C HIS A 17 16.90 19.52 16.17
N SER A 18 18.14 19.61 16.68
CA SER A 18 18.40 19.77 18.12
C SER A 18 17.93 21.10 18.71
N GLY A 19 17.89 22.17 17.91
CA GLY A 19 17.42 23.49 18.34
C GLY A 19 15.91 23.72 18.23
N SER A 20 15.14 22.67 17.94
CA SER A 20 13.71 22.76 17.63
C SER A 20 12.83 22.08 18.68
N TRP A 21 11.51 22.09 18.47
CA TRP A 21 10.57 21.34 19.28
C TRP A 21 10.58 19.82 18.99
N VAL A 22 11.18 19.40 17.88
CA VAL A 22 11.09 18.02 17.36
C VAL A 22 11.65 16.97 18.32
N PRO A 23 12.85 17.14 18.93
CA PRO A 23 13.42 16.09 19.78
C PRO A 23 12.53 15.75 20.97
N GLY A 24 12.07 16.77 21.70
CA GLY A 24 11.19 16.58 22.85
C GLY A 24 9.79 16.10 22.46
N TYR A 25 9.30 16.46 21.27
CA TYR A 25 8.05 15.91 20.75
C TYR A 25 8.14 14.42 20.45
N LEU A 26 9.23 13.97 19.81
CA LEU A 26 9.44 12.57 19.45
C LEU A 26 9.78 11.72 20.68
N GLU A 27 10.54 12.26 21.63
CA GLU A 27 10.82 11.60 22.91
C GLU A 27 9.53 11.33 23.70
N LYS A 28 8.61 12.31 23.78
CA LYS A 28 7.27 12.13 24.37
C LYS A 28 6.42 11.09 23.65
N ARG A 29 6.80 10.66 22.44
CA ARG A 29 6.15 9.58 21.68
C ARG A 29 6.90 8.26 21.75
N GLY A 30 7.92 8.15 22.58
CA GLY A 30 8.70 6.93 22.79
C GLY A 30 9.84 6.73 21.80
N PHE A 31 10.19 7.74 21.00
CA PHE A 31 11.35 7.69 20.10
C PHE A 31 12.53 8.38 20.77
N ASP A 32 13.50 7.60 21.24
CA ASP A 32 14.74 8.15 21.79
C ASP A 32 15.61 8.83 20.73
N ILE A 33 16.64 9.57 21.16
CA ILE A 33 17.50 10.30 20.23
C ILE A 33 18.24 9.39 19.24
N VAL A 34 18.49 8.13 19.62
CA VAL A 34 19.13 7.13 18.76
C VAL A 34 18.19 6.78 17.61
N THR A 35 16.93 6.48 17.92
CA THR A 35 15.89 6.19 16.93
C THR A 35 15.64 7.39 16.02
N GLN A 36 15.56 8.60 16.59
CA GLN A 36 15.40 9.83 15.81
C GLN A 36 16.53 10.02 14.80
N ARG A 37 17.79 9.75 15.19
CA ARG A 37 18.96 9.79 14.29
C ARG A 37 18.94 8.68 13.24
N GLN A 38 18.60 7.46 13.62
CA GLN A 38 18.49 6.31 12.71
C GLN A 38 17.52 6.61 11.55
N TRP A 39 16.40 7.26 11.86
CA TRP A 39 15.39 7.67 10.88
C TRP A 39 15.65 9.04 10.25
N ALA A 40 16.84 9.62 10.48
CA ALA A 40 17.25 10.89 9.92
C ALA A 40 16.23 12.03 10.16
N ALA A 41 15.57 12.02 11.33
CA ALA A 41 14.58 13.03 11.69
C ALA A 41 15.22 14.43 11.71
N GLY A 42 14.52 15.39 11.11
CA GLY A 42 14.95 16.77 11.00
C GLY A 42 13.84 17.76 11.35
N TYR A 43 14.14 19.04 11.26
CA TYR A 43 13.19 20.12 11.45
C TYR A 43 13.25 21.11 10.28
N ALA A 44 12.10 21.45 9.72
CA ALA A 44 11.94 22.56 8.79
C ALA A 44 11.65 23.84 9.58
N PRO A 45 12.55 24.86 9.55
CA PRO A 45 12.34 26.13 10.25
C PRO A 45 11.03 26.82 9.88
N ASN A 46 10.49 27.60 10.82
CA ASN A 46 9.27 28.39 10.59
C ASN A 46 9.57 29.70 9.84
N GLU A 47 10.18 29.57 8.67
CA GLU A 47 10.62 30.67 7.84
C GLU A 47 10.33 30.37 6.37
N TRP A 48 10.20 31.41 5.55
CA TRP A 48 9.73 31.25 4.17
C TRP A 48 10.80 30.85 3.17
N LEU A 49 12.07 31.11 3.46
CA LEU A 49 13.15 31.08 2.47
C LEU A 49 14.43 30.40 2.96
N THR A 50 14.46 29.84 4.16
CA THR A 50 15.70 29.37 4.79
C THR A 50 16.33 28.23 4.01
N LEU A 51 15.55 27.21 3.65
CA LEU A 51 16.03 26.12 2.81
C LEU A 51 16.32 26.59 1.39
N THR A 52 15.42 27.37 0.80
CA THR A 52 15.58 27.88 -0.57
C THR A 52 16.87 28.70 -0.71
N ASN A 53 17.15 29.60 0.24
CA ASN A 53 18.38 30.40 0.26
C ASN A 53 19.60 29.53 0.55
N HIS A 54 19.51 28.56 1.45
CA HIS A 54 20.58 27.59 1.67
C HIS A 54 20.96 26.86 0.38
N LEU A 55 19.98 26.36 -0.38
CA LEU A 55 20.21 25.67 -1.65
C LEU A 55 20.75 26.60 -2.74
N ARG A 56 20.27 27.85 -2.80
CA ARG A 56 20.83 28.88 -3.71
C ARG A 56 22.30 29.18 -3.41
N ASN A 57 22.65 29.30 -2.14
CA ASN A 57 24.03 29.55 -1.70
C ASN A 57 24.97 28.38 -2.06
N LEU A 58 24.43 27.17 -2.22
CA LEU A 58 25.14 26.00 -2.73
C LEU A 58 25.22 25.94 -4.26
N GLY A 59 24.67 26.94 -4.96
CA GLY A 59 24.72 27.06 -6.43
C GLY A 59 23.57 26.38 -7.18
N PHE A 60 22.54 25.88 -6.49
CA PHE A 60 21.37 25.31 -7.17
C PHE A 60 20.45 26.43 -7.69
N GLY A 61 20.08 26.35 -8.97
CA GLY A 61 19.16 27.29 -9.59
C GLY A 61 17.69 27.06 -9.18
N ASP A 62 16.89 28.14 -9.19
CA ASP A 62 15.48 28.13 -8.79
C ASP A 62 14.64 27.06 -9.49
N THR A 63 14.85 26.82 -10.79
CA THR A 63 14.14 25.79 -11.55
C THR A 63 14.40 24.39 -11.00
N ALA A 64 15.63 24.09 -10.60
CA ALA A 64 15.99 22.79 -10.03
C ALA A 64 15.43 22.62 -8.62
N ILE A 65 15.46 23.69 -7.81
CA ILE A 65 14.87 23.70 -6.46
C ILE A 65 13.35 23.51 -6.54
N GLU A 66 12.67 24.19 -7.45
CA GLU A 66 11.24 24.02 -7.68
C GLU A 66 10.89 22.60 -8.16
N ALA A 67 11.65 22.07 -9.14
CA ALA A 67 11.47 20.71 -9.65
C ALA A 67 11.73 19.62 -8.60
N SER A 68 12.49 19.93 -7.56
CA SER A 68 12.72 19.02 -6.41
C SER A 68 11.50 18.90 -5.49
N GLY A 69 10.51 19.79 -5.61
CA GLY A 69 9.34 19.82 -4.73
C GLY A 69 9.61 20.38 -3.32
N LEU A 70 10.85 20.81 -3.02
CA LEU A 70 11.23 21.40 -1.74
C LEU A 70 10.88 22.88 -1.64
N ALA A 71 10.59 23.53 -2.76
CA ALA A 71 10.07 24.87 -2.81
C ALA A 71 8.91 24.97 -3.80
N ARG A 72 8.06 25.99 -3.62
CA ARG A 72 6.92 26.28 -4.50
C ARG A 72 6.84 27.78 -4.77
N ARG A 73 6.29 28.16 -5.93
CA ARG A 73 6.02 29.57 -6.21
C ARG A 73 4.75 30.05 -5.51
N THR A 74 4.83 31.25 -4.94
CA THR A 74 3.66 32.01 -4.50
C THR A 74 2.94 32.62 -5.70
N THR A 75 1.76 33.20 -5.46
CA THR A 75 1.04 33.99 -6.48
C THR A 75 1.86 35.16 -7.03
N ARG A 76 2.80 35.69 -6.23
CA ARG A 76 3.75 36.74 -6.64
C ARG A 76 5.01 36.19 -7.32
N LYS A 77 5.01 34.91 -7.72
CA LYS A 77 6.12 34.18 -8.38
C LYS A 77 7.39 34.03 -7.54
N THR A 78 7.36 34.40 -6.26
CA THR A 78 8.46 34.18 -5.32
C THR A 78 8.54 32.70 -4.96
N LEU A 79 9.73 32.11 -5.08
CA LEU A 79 10.00 30.74 -4.66
C LEU A 79 10.14 30.71 -3.13
N VAL A 80 9.36 29.88 -2.45
CA VAL A 80 9.34 29.74 -0.98
C VAL A 80 9.39 28.27 -0.56
N ASP A 81 9.91 28.02 0.64
CA ASP A 81 10.06 26.70 1.23
C ASP A 81 8.72 25.97 1.30
N PHE A 82 8.69 24.71 0.87
CA PHE A 82 7.48 23.89 0.89
C PHE A 82 7.14 23.43 2.32
N PHE A 83 8.14 22.94 3.05
CA PHE A 83 8.02 22.54 4.45
C PHE A 83 8.38 23.72 5.36
N ARG A 84 7.53 24.01 6.35
CA ARG A 84 7.74 25.06 7.34
C ARG A 84 7.12 24.63 8.67
N ASP A 85 7.84 24.85 9.76
CA ASP A 85 7.48 24.49 11.14
C ASP A 85 7.00 23.03 11.30
N ARG A 86 7.83 22.09 10.82
CA ARG A 86 7.49 20.67 10.79
C ARG A 86 8.67 19.80 11.21
N ALA A 87 8.38 18.72 11.93
CA ALA A 87 9.29 17.58 11.97
C ALA A 87 9.33 16.96 10.57
N VAL A 88 10.52 16.74 10.02
CA VAL A 88 10.70 16.26 8.65
C VAL A 88 11.38 14.90 8.68
N PHE A 89 10.81 13.94 7.96
CA PHE A 89 11.33 12.59 7.81
C PHE A 89 11.66 12.35 6.32
N PRO A 90 12.90 11.95 5.98
CA PRO A 90 13.24 11.63 4.60
C PRO A 90 12.55 10.35 4.14
N ILE A 91 12.02 10.39 2.92
CA ILE A 91 11.63 9.20 2.16
C ILE A 91 12.83 8.81 1.31
N LYS A 92 13.29 7.58 1.48
CA LYS A 92 14.46 7.04 0.79
C LYS A 92 14.05 5.95 -0.19
N ASP A 93 14.76 5.88 -1.31
CA ASP A 93 14.70 4.73 -2.21
C ASP A 93 15.35 3.48 -1.55
N PRO A 94 15.29 2.28 -2.16
CA PRO A 94 15.88 1.07 -1.59
C PRO A 94 17.38 1.19 -1.27
N ASP A 95 18.12 2.01 -2.00
CA ASP A 95 19.56 2.24 -1.80
C ASP A 95 19.85 3.23 -0.65
N GLY A 96 18.82 3.76 0.02
CA GLY A 96 18.94 4.72 1.11
C GLY A 96 19.11 6.17 0.65
N THR A 97 18.97 6.44 -0.64
CA THR A 97 19.05 7.79 -1.20
C THR A 97 17.75 8.55 -0.96
N THR A 98 17.84 9.75 -0.38
CA THR A 98 16.66 10.58 -0.11
C THR A 98 16.07 11.14 -1.41
N ILE A 99 14.80 10.84 -1.66
CA ILE A 99 14.07 11.21 -2.88
C ILE A 99 12.84 12.09 -2.61
N ALA A 100 12.40 12.17 -1.36
CA ALA A 100 11.29 13.02 -0.91
C ALA A 100 11.30 13.16 0.61
N PHE A 101 10.30 13.87 1.16
CA PHE A 101 10.15 14.07 2.59
C PHE A 101 8.67 14.03 3.03
N ILE A 102 8.45 13.70 4.30
CA ILE A 102 7.17 13.81 5.00
C ILE A 102 7.33 14.80 6.16
N GLY A 103 6.49 15.83 6.20
CA GLY A 103 6.48 16.85 7.23
C GLY A 103 5.30 16.69 8.21
N ARG A 104 5.58 16.36 9.47
CA ARG A 104 4.61 16.31 10.57
C ARG A 104 4.50 17.68 11.24
N ASN A 105 3.30 18.23 11.30
CA ASN A 105 3.00 19.43 12.10
C ASN A 105 2.95 19.07 13.59
N ARG A 106 3.26 19.99 14.51
CA ARG A 106 3.01 19.78 15.93
C ARG A 106 1.51 19.86 16.25
N ASP A 107 0.88 20.99 15.91
CA ASP A 107 -0.44 21.41 16.39
C ASP A 107 -1.40 21.92 15.30
N GLY A 108 -0.97 21.97 14.03
CA GLY A 108 -1.77 22.51 12.92
C GLY A 108 -2.05 21.53 11.78
N ASP A 109 -2.79 22.01 10.80
CA ASP A 109 -3.21 21.24 9.62
C ASP A 109 -2.38 21.53 8.35
N PRO A 110 -2.28 20.55 7.43
CA PRO A 110 -2.60 19.14 7.66
C PRO A 110 -1.61 18.49 8.64
N LYS A 111 -2.08 17.49 9.39
CA LYS A 111 -1.29 16.65 10.33
C LYS A 111 0.05 16.22 9.71
N TYR A 112 -0.01 15.69 8.49
CA TYR A 112 1.12 15.33 7.65
C TYR A 112 1.06 16.06 6.31
N LEU A 113 2.22 16.51 5.84
CA LEU A 113 2.42 17.11 4.53
C LEU A 113 3.45 16.26 3.78
N ASN A 114 3.05 15.63 2.68
CA ASN A 114 3.96 14.85 1.84
C ASN A 114 4.53 15.72 0.73
N SER A 115 5.79 15.49 0.33
CA SER A 115 6.35 16.08 -0.89
C SER A 115 5.37 15.92 -2.08
N PRO A 116 5.32 16.90 -3.00
CA PRO A 116 4.58 16.75 -4.25
C PRO A 116 5.23 15.68 -5.14
N HIS A 117 4.56 15.31 -6.24
CA HIS A 117 5.17 14.46 -7.27
C HIS A 117 6.36 15.18 -7.90
N THR A 118 7.47 14.47 -8.12
CA THR A 118 8.69 14.98 -8.76
C THR A 118 9.22 13.96 -9.77
N PRO A 119 10.21 14.30 -10.61
CA PRO A 119 10.84 13.33 -11.51
C PRO A 119 11.49 12.13 -10.81
N ILE A 120 11.78 12.22 -9.51
CA ILE A 120 12.43 11.16 -8.72
C ILE A 120 11.51 10.57 -7.63
N TYR A 121 10.27 11.05 -7.50
CA TYR A 121 9.36 10.61 -6.45
C TYR A 121 7.90 10.64 -6.89
N ALA A 122 7.25 9.49 -6.70
CA ALA A 122 5.82 9.32 -6.87
C ALA A 122 5.23 8.63 -5.64
N LYS A 123 4.25 9.27 -4.99
CA LYS A 123 3.59 8.75 -3.76
C LYS A 123 3.08 7.32 -3.94
N GLY A 124 2.45 7.04 -5.08
CA GLY A 124 1.88 5.74 -5.40
C GLY A 124 2.90 4.68 -5.83
N GLN A 125 4.21 4.94 -5.76
CA GLN A 125 5.26 3.98 -6.12
C GLN A 125 6.28 3.78 -4.99
N THR A 126 6.20 4.58 -3.92
CA THR A 126 7.17 4.57 -2.83
C THR A 126 6.47 4.37 -1.49
N LEU A 127 7.12 3.64 -0.59
CA LEU A 127 6.74 3.52 0.81
C LEU A 127 7.82 4.17 1.67
N PHE A 128 7.42 4.90 2.70
CA PHE A 128 8.36 5.35 3.73
C PHE A 128 8.91 4.12 4.47
N GLY A 129 10.21 4.10 4.78
CA GLY A 129 10.86 2.98 5.48
C GLY A 129 11.34 1.83 4.58
N LEU A 130 11.16 1.91 3.26
CA LEU A 130 11.55 0.83 2.34
C LEU A 130 13.04 0.46 2.44
N HIS A 131 13.92 1.47 2.55
CA HIS A 131 15.37 1.30 2.78
C HIS A 131 15.74 0.59 4.09
N ALA A 132 14.83 0.49 5.06
CA ALA A 132 15.07 -0.14 6.36
C ALA A 132 14.72 -1.63 6.37
N ILE A 133 14.25 -2.17 5.24
CA ILE A 133 13.99 -3.61 5.12
C ILE A 133 15.32 -4.36 5.15
N THR A 134 15.35 -5.42 5.95
CA THR A 134 16.47 -6.35 6.03
C THR A 134 16.06 -7.72 5.51
N THR A 135 17.02 -8.56 5.17
CA THR A 135 16.78 -9.91 4.63
C THR A 135 15.93 -10.80 5.56
N HIS A 136 15.89 -10.51 6.85
CA HIS A 136 15.19 -11.32 7.86
C HIS A 136 13.95 -10.64 8.45
N SER A 137 13.62 -9.43 8.02
CA SER A 137 12.47 -8.69 8.56
C SER A 137 11.22 -8.90 7.71
N THR A 138 10.11 -9.25 8.33
CA THR A 138 8.80 -9.20 7.66
C THR A 138 8.33 -7.74 7.54
N PRO A 139 7.93 -7.27 6.36
CA PRO A 139 7.42 -5.92 6.19
C PRO A 139 6.03 -5.75 6.83
N VAL A 140 5.83 -4.59 7.46
CA VAL A 140 4.55 -4.20 8.08
C VAL A 140 4.08 -2.88 7.50
N ILE A 141 2.95 -2.87 6.82
CA ILE A 141 2.41 -1.66 6.20
C ILE A 141 1.49 -0.95 7.20
N THR A 142 1.78 0.32 7.47
CA THR A 142 1.06 1.22 8.37
C THR A 142 0.56 2.46 7.63
N GLU A 143 -0.31 3.25 8.27
CA GLU A 143 -0.81 4.49 7.68
C GLU A 143 0.18 5.65 7.76
N GLY A 144 0.85 5.81 8.90
CA GLY A 144 1.73 6.95 9.19
C GLY A 144 3.20 6.58 9.40
N PRO A 145 4.13 7.52 9.17
CA PRO A 145 5.57 7.28 9.35
C PRO A 145 5.95 7.01 10.81
N LEU A 146 5.25 7.61 11.78
CA LEU A 146 5.51 7.33 13.19
C LEU A 146 5.12 5.89 13.55
N ASP A 147 4.07 5.34 12.94
CA ASP A 147 3.66 3.95 13.15
C ASP A 147 4.70 2.99 12.58
N ALA A 148 5.21 3.28 11.38
CA ALA A 148 6.29 2.52 10.77
C ALA A 148 7.57 2.53 11.63
N MET A 149 7.93 3.69 12.17
CA MET A 149 9.04 3.83 13.12
C MET A 149 8.78 3.02 14.40
N ALA A 150 7.57 3.09 14.95
CA ALA A 150 7.20 2.40 16.19
C ALA A 150 7.26 0.87 16.03
N VAL A 151 6.75 0.35 14.91
CA VAL A 151 6.83 -1.07 14.57
C VAL A 151 8.28 -1.51 14.47
N THR A 152 9.11 -0.76 13.76
CA THR A 152 10.53 -1.08 13.56
C THR A 152 11.29 -1.08 14.89
N LEU A 153 11.02 -0.08 15.75
CA LEU A 153 11.64 0.04 17.07
C LEU A 153 11.26 -1.14 17.99
N ALA A 154 9.98 -1.48 18.06
CA ALA A 154 9.48 -2.49 18.99
C ALA A 154 9.76 -3.94 18.54
N SER A 155 10.04 -4.16 17.26
CA SER A 155 10.22 -5.50 16.71
C SER A 155 11.61 -6.10 16.94
N GLN A 156 12.60 -5.28 17.31
CA GLN A 156 14.00 -5.67 17.47
C GLN A 156 14.57 -6.39 16.23
N GLY A 157 14.25 -5.88 15.03
CA GLY A 157 14.77 -6.38 13.75
C GLY A 157 13.94 -7.50 13.10
N ARG A 158 12.94 -8.04 13.80
CA ARG A 158 12.03 -9.07 13.24
C ARG A 158 11.04 -8.49 12.23
N LEU A 159 10.63 -7.25 12.41
CA LEU A 159 9.64 -6.56 11.56
C LEU A 159 10.19 -5.20 11.14
N THR A 160 9.94 -4.82 9.89
CA THR A 160 10.23 -3.46 9.41
C THR A 160 8.94 -2.76 9.07
N GLY A 161 8.66 -1.65 9.75
CA GLY A 161 7.49 -0.83 9.48
C GLY A 161 7.68 0.03 8.23
N LEU A 162 6.63 0.10 7.42
CA LEU A 162 6.54 0.84 6.17
C LEU A 162 5.28 1.70 6.20
N ALA A 163 5.34 2.97 5.79
CA ALA A 163 4.16 3.83 5.80
C ALA A 163 3.72 4.25 4.41
N LEU A 164 2.39 4.36 4.26
CA LEU A 164 1.77 4.97 3.09
C LEU A 164 2.05 6.47 3.03
N CYS A 165 2.32 6.99 1.83
CA CYS A 165 2.62 8.42 1.63
C CYS A 165 1.35 9.27 1.39
N GLY A 166 0.30 9.02 2.18
CA GLY A 166 -0.99 9.71 2.10
C GLY A 166 -1.86 9.29 0.90
N THR A 167 -1.76 8.04 0.48
CA THR A 167 -2.59 7.40 -0.55
C THR A 167 -3.05 6.03 -0.06
N ALA A 168 -4.10 5.47 -0.65
CA ALA A 168 -4.37 4.05 -0.50
C ALA A 168 -3.18 3.23 -1.04
N LEU A 169 -2.98 2.02 -0.51
CA LEU A 169 -1.95 1.10 -0.98
C LEU A 169 -2.15 0.80 -2.47
N THR A 170 -1.09 0.91 -3.26
CA THR A 170 -1.13 0.70 -4.71
C THR A 170 -0.42 -0.58 -5.12
N LEU A 171 -0.71 -1.07 -6.32
CA LEU A 171 0.00 -2.21 -6.89
C LEU A 171 1.49 -1.90 -7.12
N ASP A 172 1.85 -0.67 -7.50
CA ASP A 172 3.25 -0.31 -7.73
C ASP A 172 4.06 -0.25 -6.43
N GLN A 173 3.44 0.16 -5.30
CA GLN A 173 4.06 0.03 -3.98
C GLN A 173 4.29 -1.44 -3.61
N VAL A 174 3.34 -2.32 -3.92
CA VAL A 174 3.51 -3.77 -3.69
C VAL A 174 4.63 -4.35 -4.55
N LYS A 175 4.78 -3.92 -5.80
CA LYS A 175 5.92 -4.31 -6.66
C LYS A 175 7.24 -3.80 -6.10
N ALA A 176 7.30 -2.55 -5.67
CA ALA A 176 8.50 -1.98 -5.06
C ALA A 176 8.89 -2.73 -3.78
N LEU A 177 7.90 -3.13 -2.97
CA LEU A 177 8.12 -3.96 -1.80
C LEU A 177 8.66 -5.36 -2.17
N GLY A 178 8.08 -6.01 -3.18
CA GLY A 178 8.56 -7.32 -3.66
C GLY A 178 9.95 -7.28 -4.32
N ALA A 179 10.41 -6.11 -4.75
CA ALA A 179 11.80 -5.92 -5.20
C ALA A 179 12.78 -5.74 -4.03
N ALA A 180 12.30 -5.25 -2.89
CA ALA A 180 13.13 -5.01 -1.69
C ALA A 180 13.23 -6.25 -0.77
N THR A 181 12.26 -7.15 -0.81
CA THR A 181 12.26 -8.40 -0.02
C THR A 181 11.54 -9.52 -0.76
N ASP A 182 11.96 -10.76 -0.50
CA ASP A 182 11.25 -11.95 -0.95
C ASP A 182 9.94 -12.14 -0.15
N LEU A 183 8.87 -11.54 -0.66
CA LEU A 183 7.53 -11.63 -0.07
C LEU A 183 6.99 -13.06 -0.04
N SER A 184 7.44 -13.94 -0.94
CA SER A 184 6.95 -15.33 -0.96
C SER A 184 7.34 -16.10 0.31
N ASN A 185 8.48 -15.73 0.90
CA ASN A 185 8.97 -16.30 2.15
C ASN A 185 8.60 -15.44 3.38
N SER A 186 8.75 -14.12 3.31
CA SER A 186 8.56 -13.26 4.48
C SER A 186 7.10 -12.92 4.78
N GLY A 187 6.21 -13.04 3.78
CA GLY A 187 4.84 -12.55 3.86
C GLY A 187 4.75 -11.03 4.01
N VAL A 188 3.58 -10.53 4.36
CA VAL A 188 3.37 -9.11 4.72
C VAL A 188 2.36 -8.99 5.85
N LEU A 189 2.58 -8.02 6.74
CA LEU A 189 1.61 -7.65 7.77
C LEU A 189 1.01 -6.28 7.47
N ILE A 190 -0.27 -6.10 7.78
CA ILE A 190 -0.99 -4.84 7.69
C ILE A 190 -1.35 -4.38 9.10
N ALA A 191 -0.92 -3.18 9.49
CA ALA A 191 -1.22 -2.56 10.78
C ALA A 191 -1.84 -1.19 10.54
N PHE A 192 -3.03 -1.18 9.93
CA PHE A 192 -3.87 0.01 9.78
C PHE A 192 -4.67 0.27 11.05
N ASP A 193 -5.23 1.48 11.13
CA ASP A 193 -6.00 1.91 12.30
C ASP A 193 -7.22 1.00 12.48
N ASN A 194 -7.53 0.65 13.74
CA ASN A 194 -8.69 -0.19 14.06
C ASN A 194 -9.99 0.65 14.08
N ASP A 195 -10.28 1.28 12.94
CA ASP A 195 -11.52 1.96 12.62
C ASP A 195 -12.13 1.41 11.32
N ARG A 196 -13.27 1.95 10.90
CA ARG A 196 -13.95 1.50 9.69
C ARG A 196 -13.10 1.72 8.43
N ALA A 197 -12.41 2.85 8.31
CA ALA A 197 -11.63 3.18 7.13
C ALA A 197 -10.40 2.27 7.01
N GLY A 198 -9.71 2.01 8.13
CA GLY A 198 -8.58 1.09 8.22
C GLY A 198 -8.97 -0.36 7.92
N GLN A 199 -10.12 -0.82 8.42
CA GLN A 199 -10.65 -2.15 8.09
C GLN A 199 -10.98 -2.28 6.60
N GLU A 200 -11.66 -1.30 6.01
CA GLU A 200 -11.94 -1.28 4.57
C GLU A 200 -10.63 -1.22 3.75
N ALA A 201 -9.61 -0.50 4.22
CA ALA A 201 -8.30 -0.47 3.58
C ALA A 201 -7.56 -1.81 3.66
N ALA A 202 -7.63 -2.51 4.80
CA ALA A 202 -7.06 -3.84 4.97
C ALA A 202 -7.72 -4.85 4.03
N VAL A 203 -9.06 -4.85 3.92
CA VAL A 203 -9.80 -5.71 2.99
C VAL A 203 -9.41 -5.43 1.54
N ARG A 204 -9.28 -4.15 1.14
CA ARG A 204 -8.81 -3.80 -0.22
C ARG A 204 -7.38 -4.28 -0.48
N SER A 205 -6.51 -4.26 0.53
CA SER A 205 -5.11 -4.68 0.40
C SER A 205 -4.97 -6.18 0.06
N TYR A 206 -5.91 -7.02 0.51
CA TYR A 206 -5.90 -8.46 0.21
C TYR A 206 -5.83 -8.75 -1.29
N ALA A 207 -6.59 -8.02 -2.10
CA ALA A 207 -6.58 -8.19 -3.56
C ALA A 207 -5.21 -7.90 -4.20
N LEU A 208 -4.37 -7.10 -3.54
CA LEU A 208 -3.01 -6.80 -4.01
C LEU A 208 -2.01 -7.91 -3.65
N PHE A 209 -2.25 -8.69 -2.59
CA PHE A 209 -1.30 -9.69 -2.08
C PHE A 209 -1.69 -11.14 -2.31
N LYS A 210 -2.98 -11.47 -2.43
CA LYS A 210 -3.52 -12.84 -2.45
C LYS A 210 -2.85 -13.81 -3.45
N ASP A 211 -2.32 -13.29 -4.56
CA ASP A 211 -1.67 -14.09 -5.61
C ASP A 211 -0.12 -13.97 -5.58
N ARG A 212 0.43 -13.33 -4.53
CA ARG A 212 1.86 -12.96 -4.43
C ARG A 212 2.52 -13.51 -3.17
N CYS A 213 1.83 -13.46 -2.04
CA CYS A 213 2.35 -13.89 -0.75
C CYS A 213 1.23 -14.08 0.27
N THR A 214 1.59 -14.65 1.42
CA THR A 214 0.74 -14.61 2.62
C THR A 214 0.64 -13.18 3.12
N ALA A 215 -0.57 -12.77 3.51
CA ALA A 215 -0.84 -11.43 4.01
C ALA A 215 -1.78 -11.51 5.21
N ASP A 216 -1.32 -10.96 6.33
CA ASP A 216 -2.07 -10.94 7.58
C ASP A 216 -2.26 -9.50 8.09
N ALA A 217 -3.24 -9.28 8.95
CA ALA A 217 -3.46 -8.04 9.67
C ALA A 217 -3.06 -8.19 11.13
N ILE A 218 -2.53 -7.12 11.70
CA ILE A 218 -2.32 -6.97 13.14
C ILE A 218 -3.58 -6.34 13.73
N ALA A 219 -4.25 -7.07 14.61
CA ALA A 219 -5.40 -6.60 15.36
C ALA A 219 -4.93 -5.71 16.53
N LEU A 220 -4.87 -4.41 16.27
CA LEU A 220 -4.59 -3.39 17.27
C LEU A 220 -5.79 -3.18 18.22
N PRO A 221 -5.56 -2.76 19.47
CA PRO A 221 -6.64 -2.32 20.36
C PRO A 221 -7.50 -1.24 19.69
N ARG A 222 -8.79 -1.20 20.03
CA ARG A 222 -9.75 -0.29 19.40
C ARG A 222 -9.31 1.16 19.58
N GLY A 223 -9.23 1.90 18.47
CA GLY A 223 -8.83 3.32 18.48
C GLY A 223 -7.33 3.56 18.73
N CYS A 224 -6.50 2.52 18.69
CA CYS A 224 -5.05 2.64 18.81
C CYS A 224 -4.36 2.42 17.46
N ASP A 225 -3.28 3.16 17.25
CA ASP A 225 -2.27 2.96 16.21
C ASP A 225 -0.94 2.46 16.86
N PRO A 226 0.01 1.88 16.11
CA PRO A 226 1.28 1.42 16.67
C PRO A 226 2.04 2.52 17.43
N ALA A 227 2.03 3.77 16.94
CA ALA A 227 2.70 4.87 17.63
C ALA A 227 2.05 5.24 18.97
N SER A 228 0.73 5.10 19.10
CA SER A 228 -0.04 5.34 20.33
C SER A 228 0.23 4.26 21.36
N VAL A 229 0.33 2.99 20.93
CA VAL A 229 0.67 1.88 21.82
C VAL A 229 2.11 2.05 22.31
N LEU A 230 3.04 2.43 21.43
CA LEU A 230 4.42 2.74 21.84
C LEU A 230 4.45 3.87 22.88
N ARG A 231 3.73 4.96 22.63
CA ARG A 231 3.67 6.12 23.53
C ARG A 231 3.09 5.76 24.90
N ASP A 232 1.96 5.05 24.91
CA ASP A 232 1.15 4.87 26.12
C ASP A 232 1.58 3.64 26.94
N ALA A 233 2.07 2.58 26.27
CA ALA A 233 2.37 1.28 26.89
C ALA A 233 3.80 0.77 26.65
N GLY A 234 4.61 1.49 25.87
CA GLY A 234 6.02 1.19 25.65
C GLY A 234 6.31 0.10 24.61
N PRO A 235 7.60 -0.08 24.27
CA PRO A 235 8.03 -0.97 23.18
C PRO A 235 7.78 -2.45 23.46
N ALA A 236 7.86 -2.89 24.72
CA ALA A 236 7.62 -4.29 25.09
C ALA A 236 6.16 -4.70 24.82
N THR A 237 5.20 -3.86 25.23
CA THR A 237 3.77 -4.09 24.98
C THR A 237 3.47 -4.08 23.49
N LEU A 238 4.00 -3.10 22.76
CA LEU A 238 3.84 -3.06 21.30
C LEU A 238 4.41 -4.33 20.64
N SER A 239 5.59 -4.81 21.07
CA SER A 239 6.19 -6.05 20.55
C SER A 239 5.27 -7.26 20.75
N LEU A 240 4.60 -7.36 21.91
CA LEU A 240 3.65 -8.43 22.20
C LEU A 240 2.41 -8.35 21.29
N VAL A 241 1.84 -7.17 21.12
CA VAL A 241 0.70 -6.94 20.21
C VAL A 241 1.06 -7.34 18.77
N LEU A 242 2.24 -6.94 18.29
CA LEU A 242 2.76 -7.27 16.95
C LEU A 242 3.11 -8.76 16.76
N ARG A 243 3.10 -9.59 17.82
CA ARG A 243 3.37 -11.03 17.75
C ARG A 243 2.11 -11.86 17.88
N GLU A 244 1.25 -11.52 18.83
CA GLU A 244 0.16 -12.41 19.26
C GLU A 244 -1.18 -12.08 18.59
N LYS A 245 -1.36 -10.87 18.09
CA LYS A 245 -2.64 -10.40 17.54
C LYS A 245 -2.62 -10.37 16.02
N VAL A 246 -2.26 -11.49 15.39
CA VAL A 246 -2.20 -11.61 13.92
C VAL A 246 -3.40 -12.40 13.40
N LEU A 247 -4.08 -11.86 12.40
CA LEU A 247 -5.26 -12.45 11.76
C LEU A 247 -5.04 -12.52 10.24
N PRO A 248 -5.32 -13.64 9.57
CA PRO A 248 -5.25 -13.70 8.11
C PRO A 248 -6.12 -12.64 7.45
N LEU A 249 -5.61 -11.94 6.42
CA LEU A 249 -6.43 -10.96 5.69
C LEU A 249 -7.64 -11.62 5.02
N ALA A 250 -7.53 -12.89 4.62
CA ALA A 250 -8.65 -13.68 4.11
C ALA A 250 -9.82 -13.75 5.11
N ASP A 251 -9.53 -13.80 6.42
CA ASP A 251 -10.55 -13.80 7.47
C ASP A 251 -11.29 -12.44 7.49
N LEU A 252 -10.57 -11.32 7.34
CA LEU A 252 -11.18 -9.99 7.27
C LEU A 252 -12.05 -9.80 6.03
N VAL A 253 -11.67 -10.40 4.90
CA VAL A 253 -12.43 -10.32 3.64
C VAL A 253 -13.76 -11.05 3.78
N THR A 254 -13.78 -12.25 4.37
CA THR A 254 -15.03 -12.99 4.60
C THR A 254 -15.89 -12.31 5.67
N ASP A 255 -15.29 -11.76 6.73
CA ASP A 255 -16.01 -11.00 7.75
C ASP A 255 -16.67 -9.75 7.15
N ALA A 256 -15.95 -9.00 6.31
CA ALA A 256 -16.49 -7.83 5.64
C ALA A 256 -17.64 -8.19 4.67
N ALA A 257 -17.60 -9.38 4.05
CA ALA A 257 -18.69 -9.86 3.21
C ALA A 257 -19.95 -10.24 4.01
N ILE A 258 -19.79 -10.66 5.27
CA ILE A 258 -20.87 -11.02 6.19
C ILE A 258 -21.42 -9.81 6.93
N ALA A 259 -20.58 -8.83 7.28
CA ALA A 259 -20.92 -7.69 8.13
C ALA A 259 -22.22 -6.94 7.75
N PRO A 260 -22.56 -6.70 6.47
CA PRO A 260 -23.83 -6.07 6.08
C PRO A 260 -25.08 -6.84 6.53
N TRP A 261 -24.95 -8.14 6.79
CA TRP A 261 -26.05 -9.04 7.15
C TRP A 261 -26.17 -9.26 8.66
N GLN A 262 -25.30 -8.66 9.48
CA GLN A 262 -25.17 -8.98 10.90
C GLN A 262 -26.50 -8.87 11.67
N GLN A 263 -27.33 -7.89 11.33
CA GLN A 263 -28.64 -7.64 11.96
C GLN A 263 -29.74 -8.62 11.49
N SER A 264 -29.48 -9.38 10.43
CA SER A 264 -30.45 -10.30 9.82
C SER A 264 -30.08 -11.77 9.98
N LEU A 265 -28.96 -12.10 10.64
CA LEU A 265 -28.49 -13.48 10.82
C LEU A 265 -29.45 -14.37 11.64
N GLN A 266 -30.36 -13.76 12.40
CA GLN A 266 -31.45 -14.49 13.06
C GLN A 266 -32.46 -15.10 12.07
N TYR A 267 -32.62 -14.51 10.89
CA TYR A 267 -33.54 -14.97 9.84
C TYR A 267 -32.83 -15.89 8.85
N ALA A 268 -33.55 -16.88 8.30
CA ALA A 268 -32.98 -17.82 7.34
C ALA A 268 -32.51 -17.11 6.06
N GLU A 269 -33.29 -16.14 5.57
CA GLU A 269 -33.00 -15.33 4.39
C GLU A 269 -31.73 -14.50 4.59
N GLY A 270 -31.55 -13.91 5.78
CA GLY A 270 -30.36 -13.15 6.12
C GLY A 270 -29.10 -14.01 6.17
N ARG A 271 -29.19 -15.22 6.75
CA ARG A 271 -28.07 -16.19 6.73
C ARG A 271 -27.74 -16.64 5.31
N LEU A 272 -28.74 -16.92 4.47
CA LEU A 272 -28.53 -17.28 3.06
C LEU A 272 -27.91 -16.11 2.27
N GLY A 273 -28.32 -14.87 2.53
CA GLY A 273 -27.72 -13.68 1.95
C GLY A 273 -26.24 -13.52 2.33
N ALA A 274 -25.92 -13.66 3.62
CA ALA A 274 -24.56 -13.66 4.14
C ALA A 274 -23.71 -14.77 3.52
N LEU A 275 -24.26 -15.99 3.42
CA LEU A 275 -23.58 -17.14 2.82
C LEU A 275 -23.24 -16.89 1.35
N ARG A 276 -24.18 -16.36 0.56
CA ARG A 276 -23.93 -16.02 -0.85
C ARG A 276 -22.87 -14.92 -1.00
N SER A 277 -22.89 -13.92 -0.11
CA SER A 277 -21.90 -12.84 -0.08
C SER A 277 -20.50 -13.39 0.22
N ALA A 278 -20.38 -14.19 1.29
CA ALA A 278 -19.14 -14.83 1.69
C ALA A 278 -18.64 -15.83 0.63
N GLY A 279 -19.51 -16.65 0.04
CA GLY A 279 -19.18 -17.61 -1.02
C GLY A 279 -18.56 -16.93 -2.25
N LYS A 280 -19.05 -15.75 -2.64
CA LYS A 280 -18.43 -14.94 -3.71
C LYS A 280 -17.03 -14.46 -3.33
N ALA A 281 -16.83 -14.05 -2.07
CA ALA A 281 -15.53 -13.62 -1.58
C ALA A 281 -14.53 -14.78 -1.55
N ILE A 282 -14.94 -15.96 -1.05
CA ILE A 282 -14.14 -17.19 -1.00
C ILE A 282 -13.79 -17.65 -2.43
N ALA A 283 -14.74 -17.60 -3.37
CA ALA A 283 -14.51 -17.98 -4.76
C ALA A 283 -13.41 -17.16 -5.46
N ALA A 284 -13.11 -15.96 -4.97
CA ALA A 284 -12.06 -15.10 -5.49
C ALA A 284 -10.69 -15.31 -4.81
N MET A 285 -10.57 -16.22 -3.84
CA MET A 285 -9.35 -16.49 -3.07
C MET A 285 -8.47 -17.54 -3.77
N PRO A 286 -7.15 -17.56 -3.47
CA PRO A 286 -6.29 -18.64 -3.92
C PRO A 286 -6.70 -19.99 -3.30
N PRO A 287 -6.43 -21.12 -3.98
CA PRO A 287 -6.92 -22.43 -3.54
C PRO A 287 -6.54 -22.84 -2.10
N HIS A 288 -5.42 -22.35 -1.58
CA HIS A 288 -4.96 -22.69 -0.23
C HIS A 288 -5.79 -22.04 0.88
N ASP A 289 -6.46 -20.91 0.62
CA ASP A 289 -7.30 -20.23 1.62
C ASP A 289 -8.73 -20.80 1.68
N VAL A 290 -9.21 -21.37 0.56
CA VAL A 290 -10.61 -21.80 0.40
C VAL A 290 -11.05 -22.79 1.50
N PRO A 291 -10.35 -23.90 1.80
CA PRO A 291 -10.84 -24.87 2.78
C PRO A 291 -11.02 -24.28 4.19
N ARG A 292 -10.07 -23.46 4.64
CA ARG A 292 -10.14 -22.77 5.94
C ARG A 292 -11.32 -21.82 5.98
N GLN A 293 -11.52 -21.01 4.92
CA GLN A 293 -12.62 -20.04 4.90
C GLN A 293 -13.99 -20.73 4.82
N VAL A 294 -14.12 -21.81 4.05
CA VAL A 294 -15.34 -22.63 4.02
C VAL A 294 -15.68 -23.12 5.44
N ALA A 295 -14.70 -23.66 6.16
CA ALA A 295 -14.90 -24.13 7.53
C ALA A 295 -15.30 -23.01 8.50
N ARG A 296 -14.62 -21.86 8.41
CA ARG A 296 -14.89 -20.70 9.26
C ARG A 296 -16.29 -20.13 9.03
N VAL A 297 -16.69 -19.95 7.77
CA VAL A 297 -18.01 -19.42 7.41
C VAL A 297 -19.12 -20.41 7.76
N ALA A 298 -18.90 -21.73 7.58
CA ALA A 298 -19.82 -22.78 7.99
C ALA A 298 -20.12 -22.70 9.50
N ALA A 299 -19.07 -22.60 10.32
CA ALA A 299 -19.21 -22.45 11.77
C ALA A 299 -19.89 -21.12 12.16
N GLN A 300 -19.50 -20.01 11.55
CA GLN A 300 -20.02 -18.67 11.89
C GLN A 300 -21.49 -18.48 11.53
N LEU A 301 -21.94 -19.03 10.39
CA LEU A 301 -23.30 -18.89 9.90
C LEU A 301 -24.20 -20.10 10.24
N ASN A 302 -23.66 -21.10 10.96
CA ASN A 302 -24.34 -22.34 11.33
C ASN A 302 -24.91 -23.10 10.11
N PHE A 303 -24.06 -23.35 9.12
CA PHE A 303 -24.35 -24.17 7.94
C PHE A 303 -23.40 -25.37 7.86
N ASP A 304 -23.83 -26.43 7.17
CA ASP A 304 -22.96 -27.55 6.85
C ASP A 304 -21.87 -27.14 5.85
N HIS A 305 -20.67 -27.72 5.99
CA HIS A 305 -19.56 -27.50 5.07
C HIS A 305 -19.97 -27.72 3.61
N ALA A 306 -20.77 -28.75 3.32
CA ALA A 306 -21.22 -29.07 1.97
C ALA A 306 -22.03 -27.92 1.34
N MET A 307 -22.87 -27.23 2.12
CA MET A 307 -23.67 -26.10 1.63
C MET A 307 -22.80 -24.88 1.31
N VAL A 308 -21.79 -24.63 2.15
CA VAL A 308 -20.83 -23.53 1.91
C VAL A 308 -19.95 -23.84 0.71
N THR A 309 -19.47 -25.07 0.56
CA THR A 309 -18.74 -25.53 -0.62
C THR A 309 -19.58 -25.40 -1.88
N ALA A 310 -20.82 -25.88 -1.89
CA ALA A 310 -21.73 -25.76 -3.05
C ALA A 310 -21.93 -24.30 -3.45
N THR A 311 -22.23 -23.41 -2.50
CA THR A 311 -22.40 -21.98 -2.77
C THR A 311 -21.12 -21.33 -3.33
N THR A 312 -19.95 -21.75 -2.84
CA THR A 312 -18.66 -21.27 -3.33
C THR A 312 -18.42 -21.74 -4.77
N VAL A 313 -18.70 -23.01 -5.07
CA VAL A 313 -18.60 -23.58 -6.43
C VAL A 313 -19.55 -22.87 -7.39
N ASP A 314 -20.81 -22.66 -7.01
CA ASP A 314 -21.78 -21.91 -7.83
C ASP A 314 -21.27 -20.50 -8.17
N ALA A 315 -20.62 -19.83 -7.22
CA ALA A 315 -20.03 -18.51 -7.44
C ALA A 315 -18.83 -18.56 -8.41
N VAL A 316 -17.99 -19.59 -8.35
CA VAL A 316 -16.90 -19.82 -9.32
C VAL A 316 -17.49 -20.08 -10.71
N SER A 317 -18.47 -20.97 -10.83
CA SER A 317 -19.12 -21.31 -12.10
C SER A 317 -19.78 -20.08 -12.75
N ALA A 318 -20.46 -19.25 -11.97
CA ALA A 318 -21.03 -17.99 -12.46
C ALA A 318 -19.94 -17.01 -12.95
N HIS A 319 -18.76 -16.99 -12.32
CA HIS A 319 -17.64 -16.16 -12.75
C HIS A 319 -17.02 -16.64 -14.08
N LEU A 320 -16.88 -17.95 -14.26
CA LEU A 320 -16.34 -18.56 -15.48
C LEU A 320 -17.31 -18.44 -16.66
N ALA A 321 -18.62 -18.63 -16.43
CA ALA A 321 -19.64 -18.48 -17.46
C ALA A 321 -19.68 -17.09 -18.10
N ILE A 322 -19.22 -16.05 -17.38
CA ILE A 322 -19.13 -14.67 -17.89
C ILE A 322 -17.85 -14.45 -18.71
N ARG A 323 -16.78 -15.23 -18.48
CA ARG A 323 -15.47 -15.02 -19.13
C ARG A 323 -15.29 -15.82 -20.44
N ASP A 324 -15.97 -16.96 -20.59
CA ASP A 324 -15.68 -17.91 -21.67
C ASP A 324 -16.77 -18.08 -22.74
N PHE A 325 -17.78 -17.21 -22.80
CA PHE A 325 -18.79 -17.26 -23.88
C PHE A 325 -18.62 -16.14 -24.91
N PRO A 326 -18.08 -16.43 -26.13
CA PRO A 326 -18.32 -15.56 -27.27
C PRO A 326 -19.83 -15.57 -27.57
N LEU A 327 -20.51 -14.48 -27.21
CA LEU A 327 -21.91 -14.22 -27.57
C LEU A 327 -21.99 -13.78 -29.04
N SER A 328 -21.64 -14.66 -29.98
CA SER A 328 -22.14 -14.67 -31.36
C SER A 328 -21.53 -15.86 -32.12
N PRO A 329 -22.34 -16.65 -32.85
CA PRO A 329 -21.78 -17.47 -33.92
C PRO A 329 -21.17 -16.52 -34.94
N THR A 330 -19.95 -16.83 -35.37
CA THR A 330 -19.23 -16.11 -36.41
C THR A 330 -20.15 -15.97 -37.64
N ALA A 331 -20.71 -14.78 -37.86
CA ALA A 331 -21.26 -14.44 -39.15
C ALA A 331 -20.08 -14.42 -40.12
N GLY A 332 -19.97 -15.45 -40.95
CA GLY A 332 -18.96 -15.53 -41.98
C GLY A 332 -19.04 -14.29 -42.87
N ASN A 333 -17.98 -13.48 -42.86
CA ASN A 333 -17.77 -12.48 -43.90
C ASN A 333 -17.34 -13.21 -45.17
N THR A 334 -18.32 -13.73 -45.90
CA THR A 334 -18.14 -14.12 -47.31
C THR A 334 -18.14 -12.84 -48.12
N THR A 335 -17.01 -12.13 -48.18
CA THR A 335 -16.78 -11.14 -49.24
C THR A 335 -16.64 -11.89 -50.55
N ALA A 336 -17.75 -12.00 -51.28
CA ALA A 336 -17.77 -12.45 -52.66
C ALA A 336 -16.92 -11.51 -53.51
N ARG A 337 -15.68 -11.91 -53.84
CA ARG A 337 -14.92 -11.30 -54.91
C ARG A 337 -15.54 -11.72 -56.23
N HIS A 338 -16.27 -10.79 -56.82
CA HIS A 338 -16.70 -10.83 -58.22
C HIS A 338 -15.46 -10.64 -59.11
N SER A 339 -14.99 -11.70 -59.76
CA SER A 339 -14.08 -11.58 -60.91
C SER A 339 -14.59 -12.48 -62.02
N GLY A 340 -14.87 -11.83 -63.15
CA GLY A 340 -15.65 -12.37 -64.27
C GLY A 340 -15.10 -13.64 -64.90
N ARG A 341 -16.06 -14.46 -65.33
CA ARG A 341 -15.91 -15.62 -66.22
C ARG A 341 -15.47 -15.13 -67.61
N LYS A 342 -14.37 -15.67 -68.15
CA LYS A 342 -14.20 -15.84 -69.60
C LYS A 342 -14.29 -17.35 -69.93
N PRO A 343 -14.85 -17.75 -71.10
CA PRO A 343 -15.29 -19.11 -71.34
C PRO A 343 -14.24 -19.97 -72.06
N ASN A 344 -14.23 -21.26 -71.71
CA ASN A 344 -13.85 -22.45 -72.49
C ASN A 344 -12.78 -22.33 -73.59
N GLU A 345 -11.64 -22.98 -73.36
CA GLU A 345 -10.89 -23.68 -74.42
C GLU A 345 -10.56 -25.12 -73.97
N ARG A 346 -10.91 -26.09 -74.83
CA ARG A 346 -10.65 -27.52 -74.68
C ARG A 346 -9.15 -27.83 -74.87
N PRO A 347 -8.63 -28.91 -74.27
CA PRO A 347 -7.21 -29.27 -74.41
C PRO A 347 -6.98 -29.95 -75.77
N PRO A 348 -5.88 -29.67 -76.49
CA PRO A 348 -5.47 -30.52 -77.59
C PRO A 348 -4.76 -31.77 -77.04
N ARG A 349 -5.36 -32.94 -77.30
CA ARG A 349 -4.66 -34.23 -77.33
C ARG A 349 -3.84 -34.27 -78.62
N GLY A 350 -2.52 -34.29 -78.50
CA GLY A 350 -1.61 -34.67 -79.59
C GLY A 350 -1.23 -36.15 -79.48
N PRO A 351 -1.07 -36.88 -80.60
CA PRO A 351 -0.87 -38.33 -80.61
C PRO A 351 0.58 -38.73 -80.34
N ILE A 352 0.76 -39.95 -79.83
CA ILE A 352 1.98 -40.77 -79.97
C ILE A 352 1.80 -41.54 -81.30
N PRO A 353 2.82 -41.85 -82.13
CA PRO A 353 4.26 -41.57 -82.06
C PRO A 353 4.75 -40.43 -82.97
#